data_AF-A0A2W6ASR1-F1
#
_entry.id   AF-A0A2W6ASR1-F1
#
_cell.length_a   1.000
_cell.length_b   1.000
_cell.length_c   1.000
_cell.angle_alpha   90.00
_cell.angle_beta   90.00
_cell.angle_gamma   90.00
#
_symmetry.space_group_name_H-M   'P 1'
#
loop_
_entity.id
_entity.type
_entity.pdbx_description
1 polymer ?
#
loop_
_entity_poly.entity_id
_entity_poly.type
_entity_poly.pdbx_seq_one_letter_code
_entity_poly.pdbx_strand_id
1 'polypeptide(L)' 'MGAQPKKKVSHAKKNSRRSQDAIALSAIILCSHCRRPHVSHHVCTNCGYYAGREVIADERDRTGR' A
#
# COMPACT_ATOMS: atom_id res chain seq x y z
N MET A 1 -30.58 11.29 -25.50
CA MET A 1 -29.65 10.34 -26.15
C MET A 1 -28.24 10.81 -25.86
N GLY A 2 -27.37 9.96 -25.31
CA GLY A 2 -25.99 10.32 -24.96
C GLY A 2 -25.00 10.02 -26.10
N ALA A 3 -23.76 10.47 -25.96
CA ALA A 3 -22.72 10.17 -26.95
C ALA A 3 -22.45 8.66 -26.99
N GLN A 4 -22.73 8.05 -28.15
CA GLN A 4 -22.50 6.63 -28.40
C GLN A 4 -21.23 6.45 -29.24
N PRO A 5 -20.43 5.39 -28.99
CA PRO A 5 -19.26 5.11 -29.80
C PRO A 5 -19.69 4.78 -31.23
N LYS A 6 -19.13 5.50 -32.20
CA LYS A 6 -19.44 5.30 -33.63
C LYS A 6 -19.01 3.92 -34.15
N LYS A 7 -17.93 3.35 -33.59
CA LYS A 7 -17.35 2.04 -33.99
C LYS A 7 -16.70 1.34 -32.78
N LYS A 8 -16.51 0.02 -32.91
CA LYS A 8 -15.72 -0.79 -31.97
C LYS A 8 -14.26 -0.32 -31.97
N VAL A 9 -13.68 -0.16 -30.78
CA VAL A 9 -12.24 0.14 -30.61
C VAL A 9 -11.42 -1.10 -30.94
N SER A 10 -10.37 -0.97 -31.76
CA SER A 10 -9.50 -2.08 -32.11
C SER A 10 -8.76 -2.65 -30.90
N HIS A 11 -8.38 -3.93 -30.96
CA HIS A 11 -7.65 -4.59 -29.88
C HIS A 11 -6.32 -3.88 -29.56
N ALA A 12 -5.58 -3.47 -30.59
CA ALA A 12 -4.33 -2.72 -30.44
C ALA A 12 -4.54 -1.39 -29.69
N LYS A 13 -5.55 -0.60 -30.08
CA LYS A 13 -5.84 0.70 -29.46
C LYS A 13 -6.33 0.54 -28.01
N LYS A 14 -7.12 -0.50 -27.72
CA LYS A 14 -7.53 -0.84 -26.35
C LYS A 14 -6.32 -1.21 -25.48
N ASN A 15 -5.44 -2.06 -25.98
CA ASN A 15 -4.31 -2.58 -25.22
C ASN A 15 -3.22 -1.51 -25.00
N SER A 16 -2.95 -0.67 -26.00
CA SER A 16 -2.05 0.48 -25.84
C SER A 16 -2.59 1.49 -24.81
N ARG A 17 -3.90 1.69 -24.72
CA ARG A 17 -4.47 2.50 -23.63
C ARG A 17 -4.26 1.84 -22.26
N ARG A 18 -4.46 0.53 -22.16
CA ARG A 18 -4.33 -0.24 -20.91
C ARG A 18 -2.89 -0.48 -20.45
N SER A 19 -1.89 -0.17 -21.28
CA SER A 19 -0.49 -0.40 -20.91
C SER A 19 -0.04 0.50 -19.75
N GLN A 20 -0.79 1.57 -19.46
CA GLN A 20 -0.53 2.49 -18.36
C GLN A 20 -1.25 2.10 -17.06
N ASP A 21 -2.10 1.06 -17.08
CA ASP A 21 -2.93 0.65 -15.94
C ASP A 21 -2.15 -0.25 -14.94
N ALA A 22 -0.83 -0.38 -15.09
CA ALA A 22 -0.01 -1.23 -14.23
C ALA A 22 0.15 -0.62 -12.82
N ILE A 23 -0.07 -1.44 -11.78
CA ILE A 23 0.07 -1.03 -10.39
C ILE A 23 1.47 -1.42 -9.89
N ALA A 24 2.19 -0.46 -9.31
CA ALA A 24 3.50 -0.70 -8.68
C ALA A 24 3.31 -1.18 -7.23
N LEU A 25 4.18 -2.11 -6.80
CA LEU A 25 4.25 -2.58 -5.42
C LEU A 25 4.89 -1.51 -4.52
N SER A 26 4.35 -1.34 -3.31
CA SER A 26 4.95 -0.45 -2.30
C SER A 26 6.26 -1.03 -1.75
N ALA A 27 7.20 -0.16 -1.38
CA ALA A 27 8.42 -0.56 -0.71
C ALA A 27 8.14 -1.11 0.70
N ILE A 28 8.53 -2.36 0.95
CA ILE A 28 8.40 -3.04 2.23
C ILE A 28 9.79 -3.25 2.83
N ILE A 29 9.97 -2.85 4.08
CA ILE A 29 11.21 -3.00 4.85
C ILE A 29 10.98 -3.79 6.14
N LEU A 30 12.04 -4.43 6.64
CA LEU A 30 12.01 -5.13 7.91
C LEU A 30 12.09 -4.14 9.08
N CYS A 31 11.22 -4.29 10.07
CA CYS A 31 11.26 -3.50 11.31
C CYS A 31 12.47 -3.93 12.17
N SER A 32 13.22 -2.96 12.68
CA SER A 32 14.38 -3.21 13.56
C SER A 32 14.02 -3.82 14.90
N HIS A 33 12.82 -3.56 15.43
CA HIS A 33 12.39 -4.04 16.75
C HIS A 33 11.76 -5.43 16.70
N CYS A 34 10.71 -5.61 15.89
CA CYS A 34 9.93 -6.87 15.84
C CYS A 34 10.23 -7.75 14.63
N ARG A 35 11.13 -7.35 13.72
CA ARG A 35 11.50 -8.07 12.49
C ARG A 35 10.32 -8.41 11.56
N ARG A 36 9.20 -7.70 11.69
CA ARG A 36 8.06 -7.83 10.78
C ARG A 36 8.17 -6.85 9.61
N PRO A 37 7.65 -7.21 8.42
CA PRO A 37 7.58 -6.29 7.29
C PRO A 37 6.66 -5.11 7.60
N HIS A 38 7.08 -3.91 7.22
CA HIS A 38 6.28 -2.68 7.29
C HIS A 38 6.61 -1.77 6.11
N VAL A 39 5.74 -0.79 5.84
CA VAL A 39 5.95 0.19 4.77
C VAL A 39 7.08 1.14 5.16
N SER A 40 7.93 1.51 4.18
CA SER A 40 9.01 2.47 4.43
C SER A 40 8.49 3.82 4.95
N HIS A 41 9.22 4.42 5.89
CA HIS A 41 8.89 5.70 6.54
C HIS A 41 7.56 5.73 7.32
N HIS A 42 6.94 4.59 7.60
CA HIS A 42 5.75 4.50 8.44
C HIS A 42 6.07 3.87 9.81
N VAL A 43 5.22 4.17 10.80
CA VAL A 43 5.26 3.49 12.10
C VAL A 43 4.91 2.00 11.89
N CYS A 44 5.62 1.10 12.57
CA CYS A 44 5.28 -0.31 12.51
C CYS A 44 3.93 -0.54 13.20
N THR A 45 2.93 -1.02 12.46
CA THR A 45 1.58 -1.32 13.00
C THR A 45 1.58 -2.41 14.06
N ASN A 46 2.63 -3.24 14.08
CA ASN A 46 2.68 -4.36 15.00
C ASN A 46 3.37 -4.05 16.33
N CYS A 47 4.24 -3.05 16.41
CA CYS A 47 4.94 -2.73 17.65
C CYS A 47 4.91 -1.23 18.02
N GLY A 48 4.28 -0.36 17.22
CA GLY A 48 4.16 1.07 17.56
C GLY A 48 5.47 1.87 17.50
N TYR A 49 6.59 1.24 17.14
CA TYR A 49 7.91 1.87 17.07
C TYR A 49 8.18 2.50 15.69
N TYR A 50 8.80 3.68 15.73
CA TYR A 50 9.42 4.35 14.58
C TYR A 50 10.76 4.96 15.00
N ALA A 51 11.82 4.69 14.24
CA ALA A 51 13.18 5.17 14.53
C ALA A 51 13.66 4.93 15.98
N GLY A 52 13.28 3.79 16.56
CA GLY A 52 13.67 3.40 17.93
C GLY A 52 12.91 4.12 19.04
N ARG A 53 11.88 4.91 18.72
CA ARG A 53 10.98 5.53 19.69
C ARG A 53 9.59 4.92 19.60
N GLU A 54 8.98 4.72 20.75
CA GLU A 54 7.58 4.30 20.84
C GLU A 54 6.70 5.51 20.54
N VAL A 55 5.93 5.44 19.44
CA VAL A 55 5.09 6.55 18.98
C VAL A 55 3.63 6.30 19.34
N ILE A 56 3.22 5.04 19.31
CA ILE A 56 1.90 4.60 19.73
C ILE A 56 2.11 3.88 21.05
N ALA A 57 1.59 4.45 22.15
CA ALA A 57 1.47 3.72 23.40
C ALA A 57 0.57 2.52 23.12
N ASP A 58 1.15 1.33 23.11
CA ASP A 58 0.42 0.12 22.78
C ASP A 58 -0.71 -0.05 23.82
N GLU A 59 -1.98 0.00 23.42
CA GLU A 59 -3.10 -0.27 24.35
C GLU A 59 -3.03 -1.70 24.92
N ARG A 60 -2.18 -2.55 24.34
CA ARG A 60 -1.81 -3.87 24.86
C ARG A 60 -1.11 -3.83 26.21
N ASP A 61 -0.44 -2.74 26.58
CA ASP A 61 0.17 -2.59 27.92
C ASP A 61 -0.85 -2.17 29.00
N ARG A 62 -2.02 -1.66 28.62
CA ARG A 62 -3.09 -1.30 29.57
C ARG A 62 -4.02 -2.46 29.92
N THR A 63 -4.13 -3.44 29.05
CA THR A 63 -5.11 -4.51 29.19
C THR A 63 -4.38 -5.84 29.24
N GLY A 64 -3.94 -6.21 30.45
CA GLY A 64 -3.35 -7.52 30.69
C GLY A 64 -4.28 -8.63 30.22
N ARG A 65 -3.90 -9.28 29.12
CA ARG A 65 -4.19 -10.68 28.81
C ARG A 65 -3.05 -11.25 27.96
#